data_AF-A0A3D8JRG4-F1
#
_entry.id   AF-A0A3D8JRG4-F1
#
_cell.length_a   1.000
_cell.length_b   1.000
_cell.length_c   1.000
_cell.angle_alpha   90.00
_cell.angle_beta   90.00
_cell.angle_gamma   90.00
#
_symmetry.space_group_name_H-M   'P 1'
#
loop_
_entity.id
_entity.type
_entity.pdbx_description
1 polymer ?
#
loop_
_entity_poly.entity_id
_entity_poly.type
_entity_poly.pdbx_seq_one_letter_code
_entity_poly.pdbx_strand_id
1 'polypeptide(L)'
;MKLSTRLLIAQLALAAAGTFAAAASASAQEVVVVAPNAPPPVRYEAVPAARTGYVWDHGHWRWQGGRYVWVAGHWERVRIGYHWVTGHWARRGPNWVWVRGHWAR
;
A
#
# COMPACT_ATOMS: atom_id res chain seq x y z
N MET A 1 -17.94 -59.15 -23.80
CA MET A 1 -17.46 -59.54 -25.16
C MET A 1 -17.65 -58.34 -26.08
N LYS A 2 -16.57 -57.95 -26.78
CA LYS A 2 -16.49 -57.43 -28.18
C LYS A 2 -17.68 -56.61 -28.70
N LEU A 3 -17.57 -55.47 -29.37
CA LEU A 3 -16.50 -54.59 -29.89
C LEU A 3 -17.30 -53.46 -30.60
N SER A 4 -16.76 -52.24 -30.70
CA SER A 4 -16.85 -51.33 -31.88
C SER A 4 -18.23 -51.03 -32.52
N THR A 5 -18.60 -49.82 -32.95
CA THR A 5 -17.88 -48.97 -33.91
C THR A 5 -18.75 -47.71 -34.15
N ARG A 6 -18.15 -46.52 -34.00
CA ARG A 6 -18.26 -45.33 -34.86
C ARG A 6 -19.64 -44.94 -35.46
N LEU A 7 -20.10 -43.73 -35.11
CA LEU A 7 -20.28 -42.53 -35.97
C LEU A 7 -21.58 -41.76 -35.67
N LEU A 8 -21.39 -40.43 -35.52
CA LEU A 8 -22.35 -39.34 -35.68
C LEU A 8 -23.48 -39.32 -34.64
N ILE A 9 -23.63 -38.26 -33.85
CA ILE A 9 -24.33 -37.04 -34.26
C ILE A 9 -23.96 -35.88 -33.31
N ALA A 10 -23.65 -34.74 -33.92
CA ALA A 10 -23.87 -33.34 -33.50
C ALA A 10 -23.67 -32.90 -32.03
N GLN A 11 -22.78 -31.91 -31.91
CA GLN A 11 -22.98 -30.65 -31.17
C GLN A 11 -23.43 -30.75 -29.70
N LEU A 12 -22.51 -30.41 -28.79
CA LEU A 12 -22.77 -29.30 -27.88
C LEU A 12 -21.46 -28.67 -27.41
N ALA A 13 -21.25 -27.43 -27.81
CA ALA A 13 -20.23 -26.58 -27.25
C ALA A 13 -20.58 -26.29 -25.78
N LEU A 14 -19.66 -26.58 -24.86
CA LEU A 14 -19.58 -25.82 -23.63
C LEU A 14 -18.13 -25.74 -23.16
N ALA A 15 -17.43 -24.75 -23.71
CA ALA A 15 -16.20 -24.25 -23.14
C ALA A 15 -16.56 -23.54 -21.82
N ALA A 16 -16.63 -24.30 -20.73
CA ALA A 16 -16.62 -23.73 -19.39
C ALA A 16 -15.17 -23.48 -18.97
N ALA A 17 -14.49 -22.56 -19.67
CA ALA A 17 -13.30 -21.91 -19.14
C ALA A 17 -13.76 -20.89 -18.07
N GLY A 18 -14.17 -21.41 -16.91
CA GLY A 18 -14.43 -20.60 -15.73
C GLY A 18 -13.12 -20.00 -15.27
N THR A 19 -12.94 -18.71 -15.53
CA THR A 19 -11.82 -17.89 -15.09
C THR A 19 -11.62 -18.03 -13.59
N PHE A 20 -10.53 -18.69 -13.19
CA PHE A 20 -9.96 -18.51 -11.86
C PHE A 20 -9.50 -17.05 -11.75
N ALA A 21 -10.35 -16.18 -11.21
CA ALA A 21 -9.92 -14.88 -10.76
C ALA A 21 -9.03 -15.11 -9.53
N ALA A 22 -7.73 -15.30 -9.77
CA ALA A 22 -6.75 -15.20 -8.70
C ALA A 22 -6.86 -13.77 -8.15
N ALA A 23 -7.48 -13.63 -6.99
CA ALA A 23 -7.39 -12.41 -6.20
C ALA A 23 -5.90 -12.21 -5.90
N ALA A 24 -5.23 -11.42 -6.72
CA ALA A 24 -3.88 -10.96 -6.43
C ALA A 24 -3.99 -10.16 -5.13
N SER A 25 -3.68 -10.83 -4.02
CA SER A 25 -3.47 -10.15 -2.76
C SER A 25 -2.31 -9.19 -3.02
N ALA A 26 -2.63 -7.91 -3.17
CA ALA A 26 -1.64 -6.86 -3.23
C ALA A 26 -0.98 -6.83 -1.84
N SER A 27 0.03 -7.68 -1.64
CA SER A 27 0.95 -7.53 -0.54
C SER A 27 1.60 -6.17 -0.76
N ALA A 28 1.11 -5.15 -0.06
CA ALA A 28 1.79 -3.89 0.06
C ALA A 28 3.16 -4.24 0.63
N GLN A 29 4.17 -4.32 -0.24
CA GLN A 29 5.53 -4.54 0.19
C GLN A 29 5.85 -3.39 1.13
N GLU A 30 5.86 -3.67 2.43
CA GLU A 30 6.26 -2.70 3.43
C GLU A 30 7.74 -2.44 3.18
N VAL A 31 8.04 -1.42 2.36
CA VAL A 31 9.41 -0.98 2.14
C VAL A 31 9.85 -0.33 3.45
N VAL A 32 10.32 -1.14 4.39
CA VAL A 32 10.79 -0.70 5.70
C VAL A 32 12.07 0.10 5.45
N VAL A 33 11.98 1.41 5.59
CA VAL A 33 13.17 2.26 5.51
C VAL A 33 13.87 2.20 6.86
N VAL A 34 15.09 1.68 6.88
CA VAL A 34 15.89 1.49 8.10
C VAL A 34 17.00 2.54 8.16
N ALA A 35 17.06 3.28 9.25
CA ALA A 35 18.11 4.25 9.56
C ALA A 35 18.91 3.82 10.80
N PRO A 36 20.25 4.01 10.81
CA PRO A 36 21.11 3.58 11.93
C PRO A 36 21.03 4.51 13.14
N ASN A 37 20.53 5.73 12.97
CA ASN A 37 20.43 6.75 14.01
C ASN A 37 19.05 7.38 14.04
N ALA A 38 18.69 8.01 15.16
CA ALA A 38 17.40 8.67 15.32
C ALA A 38 17.19 9.78 14.27
N PRO A 39 15.93 9.99 13.79
CA PRO A 39 15.62 11.10 12.93
C PRO A 39 15.83 12.43 13.67
N PRO A 40 16.15 13.51 12.96
CA PRO A 40 16.11 14.84 13.54
C PRO A 40 14.71 15.19 14.06
N PRO A 41 14.57 16.20 14.93
CA PRO A 41 13.27 16.73 15.30
C PRO A 41 12.42 17.06 14.08
N VAL A 42 11.11 16.79 14.16
CA VAL A 42 10.18 17.12 13.08
C VAL A 42 10.24 18.62 12.82
N ARG A 43 10.29 19.02 11.55
CA ARG A 43 10.28 20.44 11.19
C ARG A 43 8.86 20.98 11.34
N TYR A 44 8.75 22.22 11.78
CA TYR A 44 7.49 22.93 11.66
C TYR A 44 7.21 23.17 10.18
N GLU A 45 6.00 22.81 9.76
CA GLU A 45 5.48 23.07 8.42
C GLU A 45 4.17 23.83 8.58
N ALA A 46 4.07 24.98 7.92
CA ALA A 46 2.82 25.71 7.87
C ALA A 46 1.78 24.85 7.16
N VAL A 47 0.74 24.46 7.89
CA VAL A 47 -0.37 23.68 7.31
C VAL A 47 -1.10 24.58 6.32
N PRO A 48 -1.27 24.17 5.04
CA PRO A 48 -2.00 24.98 4.09
C PRO A 48 -3.48 25.09 4.47
N ALA A 49 -4.20 26.02 3.83
CA ALA A 49 -5.64 26.18 4.06
C ALA A 49 -6.38 24.85 3.87
N ALA A 50 -7.29 24.55 4.79
CA ALA A 50 -8.06 23.30 4.79
C ALA A 50 -8.77 23.08 3.44
N ARG A 51 -8.74 21.83 2.96
CA ARG A 51 -9.33 21.44 1.68
C ARG A 51 -10.42 20.40 1.89
N THR A 52 -11.65 20.71 1.49
CA THR A 52 -12.80 19.81 1.62
C THR A 52 -12.54 18.46 0.95
N GLY A 53 -12.75 17.37 1.68
CA GLY A 53 -12.53 16.00 1.20
C GLY A 53 -11.07 15.53 1.26
N TYR A 54 -10.18 16.28 1.91
CA TYR A 54 -8.78 15.93 2.09
C TYR A 54 -8.34 16.09 3.55
N VAL A 55 -7.31 15.35 3.92
CA VAL A 55 -6.57 15.49 5.18
C VAL A 55 -5.12 15.85 4.85
N TRP A 56 -4.52 16.72 5.66
CA TRP A 56 -3.12 17.08 5.50
C TRP A 56 -2.25 16.00 6.15
N ASP A 57 -1.41 15.33 5.37
CA ASP A 57 -0.33 14.50 5.89
C ASP A 57 0.91 15.37 6.04
N HIS A 58 1.36 15.56 7.27
CA HIS A 58 2.51 16.42 7.56
C HIS A 58 3.79 15.89 6.93
N GLY A 59 4.69 16.79 6.58
CA GLY A 59 6.01 16.43 6.11
C GLY A 59 6.79 15.61 7.14
N HIS A 60 7.71 14.79 6.64
CA HIS A 60 8.50 13.89 7.46
C HIS A 60 9.92 13.75 6.96
N TRP A 61 10.79 13.28 7.84
CA TRP A 61 12.13 12.88 7.47
C TRP A 61 12.13 11.54 6.75
N ARG A 62 12.69 11.47 5.55
CA ARG A 62 12.96 10.23 4.83
C ARG A 62 14.44 9.93 4.88
N TRP A 63 14.79 8.69 5.25
CA TRP A 63 16.16 8.22 5.14
C TRP A 63 16.45 7.81 3.69
N GLN A 64 17.41 8.48 3.05
CA GLN A 64 17.78 8.24 1.66
C GLN A 64 19.27 8.54 1.46
N GLY A 65 20.01 7.59 0.87
CA GLY A 65 21.42 7.79 0.54
C GLY A 65 22.31 8.10 1.75
N GLY A 66 22.04 7.48 2.90
CA GLY A 66 22.83 7.66 4.12
C GLY A 66 22.56 8.95 4.90
N ARG A 67 21.49 9.68 4.58
CA ARG A 67 21.09 10.90 5.28
C ARG A 67 19.59 11.05 5.39
N TYR A 68 19.16 11.93 6.29
CA TYR A 68 17.77 12.38 6.37
C TYR A 68 17.50 13.51 5.38
N VAL A 69 16.48 13.34 4.57
CA VAL A 69 15.95 14.33 3.62
C VAL A 69 14.53 14.66 4.03
N TRP A 70 14.20 15.95 4.10
CA TRP A 70 12.84 16.38 4.40
C TRP A 70 11.95 16.15 3.19
N VAL A 71 10.82 15.49 3.41
CA VAL A 71 9.73 15.35 2.45
C VAL A 71 8.62 16.27 2.93
N ALA A 72 8.22 17.24 2.10
CA ALA A 72 7.11 18.15 2.41
C ALA A 72 5.80 17.36 2.54
N GLY A 73 4.89 17.90 3.34
CA GLY A 73 3.57 17.31 3.50
C GLY A 73 2.75 17.36 2.22
N HIS A 74 1.67 16.59 2.20
CA HIS A 74 0.78 16.51 1.05
C HIS A 74 -0.66 16.28 1.47
N TRP A 75 -1.58 16.53 0.53
CA TRP A 75 -3.00 16.26 0.73
C TRP A 75 -3.32 14.80 0.43
N GLU A 76 -3.90 14.11 1.39
CA GLU A 76 -4.47 12.78 1.23
C GLU A 76 -5.99 12.87 1.07
N ARG A 77 -6.55 12.13 0.10
CA ARG A 77 -8.00 12.16 -0.13
C ARG A 77 -8.71 11.36 0.96
N VAL A 78 -9.69 11.97 1.61
CA VAL A 78 -10.48 11.33 2.68
C VAL A 78 -11.15 10.05 2.17
N ARG A 79 -11.08 9.01 3.00
CA ARG A 79 -11.82 7.75 2.83
C ARG A 79 -12.95 7.68 3.85
N ILE A 80 -14.19 7.55 3.36
CA ILE A 80 -15.38 7.50 4.21
C ILE A 80 -15.29 6.31 5.15
N GLY A 81 -15.47 6.56 6.45
CA GLY A 81 -15.39 5.53 7.49
C GLY A 81 -13.97 5.14 7.89
N TYR A 82 -12.95 5.92 7.51
CA TYR A 82 -11.56 5.73 7.93
C TYR A 82 -11.00 7.06 8.46
N HIS A 83 -9.98 6.97 9.31
CA HIS A 83 -9.15 8.09 9.71
C HIS A 83 -7.71 7.89 9.21
N TRP A 84 -7.04 8.99 8.92
CA TRP A 84 -5.64 8.97 8.51
C TRP A 84 -4.76 8.86 9.75
N VAL A 85 -3.85 7.89 9.72
CA VAL A 85 -2.78 7.72 10.70
C VAL A 85 -1.50 8.21 10.05
N THR A 86 -0.96 9.31 10.56
CA THR A 86 0.30 9.88 10.06
C THR A 86 1.45 8.89 10.27
N GLY A 87 2.36 8.84 9.29
CA GLY A 87 3.56 8.01 9.40
C GLY A 87 4.47 8.50 10.52
N HIS A 88 5.25 7.59 11.10
CA HIS A 88 6.18 7.94 12.17
C HIS A 88 7.43 7.06 12.14
N TRP A 89 8.52 7.59 12.69
CA TRP A 89 9.70 6.80 12.95
C TRP A 89 9.52 6.03 14.26
N ALA A 90 9.63 4.71 14.17
CA ALA A 90 9.62 3.81 15.32
C ALA A 90 11.01 3.25 15.56
N ARG A 91 11.43 3.15 16.83
CA ARG A 91 12.69 2.49 17.18
C ARG A 91 12.49 0.97 17.13
N ARG A 92 13.37 0.27 16.40
CA ARG A 92 13.45 -1.20 16.39
C ARG A 92 14.89 -1.65 16.64
N GLY A 93 15.16 -2.04 17.89
CA GLY A 93 16.50 -2.42 18.34
C GLY A 93 17.48 -1.23 18.26
N PRO A 94 18.64 -1.39 17.59
CA PRO A 94 19.58 -0.29 17.39
C PRO A 94 19.14 0.67 16.26
N ASN A 95 18.19 0.26 15.43
CA ASN A 95 17.79 0.99 14.25
C ASN A 95 16.46 1.73 14.44
N TRP A 96 16.18 2.62 13.50
CA TRP A 96 14.92 3.32 13.35
C TRP A 96 14.26 2.87 12.06
N VAL A 97 12.95 2.66 12.11
CA VAL A 97 12.15 2.26 10.94
C VAL A 97 11.06 3.27 10.67
N TRP A 98 10.86 3.62 9.40
CA TRP A 98 9.73 4.44 9.01
C TRP A 98 8.47 3.59 8.87
N VAL A 99 7.51 3.82 9.76
CA VAL A 99 6.15 3.30 9.65
C VAL A 99 5.37 4.27 8.77
N ARG A 100 4.92 3.80 7.60
CA ARG A 100 4.18 4.66 6.66
C ARG A 100 2.83 5.08 7.23
N GLY A 101 2.42 6.29 6.86
CA GLY A 101 1.06 6.74 7.07
C GLY A 101 0.07 5.86 6.30
N HIS A 102 -1.10 5.63 6.90
CA HIS A 102 -2.11 4.75 6.33
C HIS A 102 -3.51 5.11 6.81
N TRP A 103 -4.50 4.57 6.13
CA TRP A 103 -5.90 4.68 6.54
C TRP A 103 -6.25 3.54 7.51
N ALA A 104 -6.79 3.90 8.67
CA ALA A 104 -7.32 2.96 9.66
C ALA A 104 -8.83 3.16 9.83
N ARG A 105 -9.55 2.09 10.13
CA ARG A 105 -11.01 2.11 10.33
C ARG A 105 -11.36 2.30 11.79
#